data_AF-A0A2V9CQE1-F1
#
_entry.id   AF-A0A2V9CQE1-F1
#
_cell.length_a   1.000
_cell.length_b   1.000
_cell.length_c   1.000
_cell.angle_alpha   90.00
_cell.angle_beta   90.00
_cell.angle_gamma   90.00
#
_symmetry.space_group_name_H-M   'P 1'
#
loop_
_entity.id
_entity.type
_entity.pdbx_description
1 polymer ?
#
loop_
_entity_poly.entity_id
_entity_poly.type
_entity_poly.pdbx_seq_one_letter_code
_entity_poly.pdbx_strand_id
1 'polypeptide(L)'
;MDSRFLIILGILVLVAVLEIVVLMTADSRRRALAEAGPSQGFQPIPPGNPPKIALVPILEHKYHTWGQVLQGSRGSSEVLLFDYSYSVGKSGSNQTVVAFRDAAASFPKFQLRSNHFLTSAGWGAYPGNRVKFDADAAFNKSYLLTGPDPQTVSNFFVSGLRNFLVSMPDHGWTMEGYGNWLVFYRHGKKVKPDALFEFVDSAGQVAESIFGLVPKGQPTLSRADDTVIQLERGAFASLAPATSVKFNFKINGHEVSGGKIGGAVEDEVFRKVKEQMAAKMEGIRCPDHDRAPQLEIEGDGLSTMKIRLKTCCELQRQKAVAALGYPVSGVLSS
;
A
#
# COMPACT_ATOMS: atom_id res chain seq x y z
N MET A 1 11.37 -7.66 -44.10
CA MET A 1 10.77 -7.29 -42.81
C MET A 1 11.84 -6.54 -42.05
N ASP A 2 11.64 -5.26 -41.78
CA ASP A 2 12.72 -4.41 -41.26
C ASP A 2 13.19 -4.85 -39.88
N SER A 3 14.51 -4.83 -39.66
CA SER A 3 15.16 -5.22 -38.40
C SER A 3 14.62 -4.42 -37.20
N ARG A 4 14.18 -3.17 -37.45
CA ARG A 4 13.53 -2.30 -36.46
C ARG A 4 12.17 -2.85 -36.01
N PHE A 5 11.44 -3.51 -36.90
CA PHE A 5 10.14 -4.11 -36.63
C PHE A 5 10.25 -5.35 -35.73
N LEU A 6 11.31 -6.15 -35.92
CA LEU A 6 11.60 -7.31 -35.08
C LEU A 6 11.99 -6.92 -33.64
N ILE A 7 12.77 -5.84 -33.49
CA ILE A 7 13.17 -5.32 -32.17
C ILE A 7 11.96 -4.81 -31.38
N ILE A 8 11.08 -4.03 -32.03
CA ILE A 8 9.88 -3.49 -31.39
C ILE A 8 8.93 -4.63 -30.97
N LEU A 9 8.73 -5.63 -31.84
CA LEU A 9 7.92 -6.80 -31.51
C LEU A 9 8.49 -7.59 -30.32
N GLY A 10 9.81 -7.75 -30.26
CA GLY A 10 10.48 -8.42 -29.15
C GLY A 10 10.28 -7.70 -27.81
N ILE A 11 10.36 -6.38 -27.78
CA ILE A 11 10.12 -5.57 -26.57
C ILE A 11 8.67 -5.68 -26.12
N LEU A 12 7.71 -5.61 -27.04
CA LEU A 12 6.29 -5.72 -26.70
C LEU A 12 5.93 -7.09 -26.12
N VAL A 13 6.51 -8.18 -26.68
CA VAL A 13 6.34 -9.52 -26.11
C VAL A 13 6.96 -9.62 -24.72
N LEU A 14 8.15 -9.07 -24.51
CA LEU A 14 8.80 -9.05 -23.19
C LEU A 14 7.93 -8.32 -22.16
N VAL A 15 7.41 -7.14 -22.51
CA VAL A 15 6.53 -6.36 -21.64
C VAL A 15 5.26 -7.15 -21.33
N ALA A 16 4.54 -7.68 -22.33
CA ALA A 16 3.35 -8.48 -22.11
C ALA A 16 3.61 -9.73 -21.21
N VAL A 17 4.75 -10.40 -21.38
CA VAL A 17 5.15 -11.53 -20.52
C VAL A 17 5.40 -11.06 -19.08
N LEU A 18 6.12 -9.94 -18.89
CA LEU A 18 6.33 -9.36 -17.56
C LEU A 18 5.01 -8.98 -16.88
N GLU A 19 4.07 -8.42 -17.63
CA GLU A 19 2.73 -8.07 -17.14
C GLU A 19 1.91 -9.29 -16.72
N ILE A 20 1.90 -10.34 -17.55
CA ILE A 20 1.23 -11.61 -17.24
C ILE A 20 1.83 -12.23 -15.96
N VAL A 21 3.16 -12.21 -15.81
CA VAL A 21 3.84 -12.71 -14.60
C VAL A 21 3.44 -11.89 -13.36
N VAL A 22 3.32 -10.56 -13.46
CA VAL A 22 2.86 -9.70 -12.35
C VAL A 22 1.40 -10.03 -11.97
N LEU A 23 0.52 -10.22 -12.94
CA LEU A 23 -0.88 -10.57 -12.68
C LEU A 23 -1.03 -11.98 -12.08
N MET A 24 -0.29 -12.97 -12.59
CA MET A 24 -0.30 -14.34 -12.08
C MET A 24 0.24 -14.42 -10.65
N THR A 25 1.27 -13.64 -10.31
CA THR A 25 1.86 -13.64 -8.95
C THR A 25 0.97 -12.96 -7.91
N ALA A 26 0.19 -11.94 -8.29
CA ALA A 26 -0.78 -11.29 -7.42
C ALA A 26 -1.95 -12.24 -7.05
N ASP A 27 -2.47 -12.98 -8.03
CA ASP A 27 -3.54 -13.96 -7.81
C ASP A 27 -3.01 -15.19 -7.04
N SER A 28 -1.81 -15.67 -7.38
CA SER A 28 -1.14 -16.78 -6.67
C SER A 28 -0.89 -16.45 -5.20
N ARG A 29 -0.50 -15.22 -4.86
CA ARG A 29 -0.28 -14.82 -3.47
C ARG A 29 -1.59 -14.77 -2.67
N ARG A 30 -2.66 -14.24 -3.27
CA ARG A 30 -3.96 -14.19 -2.61
C ARG A 30 -4.51 -15.59 -2.37
N ARG A 31 -4.36 -16.49 -3.34
CA ARG A 31 -4.71 -17.91 -3.21
C ARG A 31 -3.86 -18.61 -2.16
N ALA A 32 -2.54 -18.42 -2.17
CA ALA A 32 -1.65 -18.98 -1.16
C ALA A 32 -2.00 -18.50 0.26
N LEU A 33 -2.35 -17.22 0.43
CA LEU A 33 -2.82 -16.68 1.71
C LEU A 33 -4.18 -17.28 2.12
N ALA A 34 -5.10 -17.46 1.18
CA ALA A 34 -6.43 -18.03 1.43
C ALA A 34 -6.38 -19.54 1.74
N GLU A 35 -5.46 -20.28 1.12
CA GLU A 35 -5.31 -21.73 1.29
C GLU A 35 -4.45 -22.07 2.53
N ALA A 36 -3.32 -21.38 2.71
CA ALA A 36 -2.40 -21.67 3.82
C ALA A 36 -2.83 -21.02 5.14
N GLY A 37 -3.51 -19.87 5.09
CA GLY A 37 -4.00 -19.15 6.27
C GLY A 37 -4.76 -20.04 7.27
N PRO A 38 -5.83 -20.73 6.85
CA PRO A 38 -6.62 -21.56 7.75
C PRO A 38 -5.82 -22.66 8.46
N SER A 39 -4.91 -23.32 7.74
CA SER A 39 -4.02 -24.34 8.31
C SER A 39 -3.06 -23.79 9.38
N GLN A 40 -2.83 -22.48 9.35
CA GLN A 40 -1.93 -21.75 10.26
C GLN A 40 -2.69 -20.93 11.32
N GLY A 41 -4.01 -21.11 11.42
CA GLY A 41 -4.87 -20.39 12.37
C GLY A 41 -5.19 -18.96 11.98
N PHE A 42 -4.98 -18.59 10.71
CA PHE A 42 -5.29 -17.27 10.16
C PHE A 42 -6.51 -17.31 9.25
N GLN A 43 -7.32 -16.26 9.29
CA GLN A 43 -8.49 -16.09 8.45
C GLN A 43 -8.43 -14.74 7.73
N PRO A 44 -8.83 -14.66 6.45
CA PRO A 44 -8.89 -13.39 5.75
C PRO A 44 -10.00 -12.51 6.33
N ILE A 45 -9.69 -11.24 6.59
CA ILE A 45 -10.72 -10.24 6.90
C ILE A 45 -11.53 -9.97 5.62
N PRO A 46 -12.86 -10.14 5.63
CA PRO A 46 -13.66 -9.96 4.43
C PRO A 46 -13.66 -8.50 3.96
N PRO A 47 -13.74 -8.24 2.63
CA PRO A 47 -13.89 -6.89 2.11
C PRO A 47 -15.06 -6.15 2.77
N GLY A 48 -14.87 -4.87 3.10
CA GLY A 48 -15.86 -4.06 3.83
C GLY A 48 -15.75 -4.15 5.36
N ASN A 49 -14.94 -5.08 5.89
CA ASN A 49 -14.57 -5.10 7.29
C ASN A 49 -13.17 -4.51 7.46
N PRO A 50 -13.03 -3.26 7.92
CA PRO A 50 -11.73 -2.67 8.18
C PRO A 50 -11.02 -3.35 9.37
N PRO A 51 -9.71 -3.64 9.28
CA PRO A 51 -8.94 -4.02 10.45
C PRO A 51 -8.93 -2.87 11.45
N LYS A 52 -8.92 -3.24 12.73
CA LYS A 52 -8.74 -2.30 13.84
C LYS A 52 -7.31 -2.42 14.32
N ILE A 53 -6.51 -1.39 14.09
CA ILE A 53 -5.11 -1.32 14.48
C ILE A 53 -4.77 0.12 14.85
N ALA A 54 -3.89 0.31 15.83
CA ALA A 54 -3.40 1.65 16.15
C ALA A 54 -2.62 2.23 14.96
N LEU A 55 -2.73 3.55 14.76
CA LEU A 55 -2.05 4.25 13.69
C LEU A 55 -0.55 4.41 14.02
N VAL A 56 0.21 3.33 13.86
CA VAL A 56 1.67 3.31 13.94
C VAL A 56 2.27 4.05 12.74
N PRO A 57 3.51 4.56 12.84
CA PRO A 57 4.17 5.38 11.81
C PRO A 57 3.98 4.95 10.34
N ILE A 58 4.16 3.67 9.99
CA ILE A 58 4.01 3.16 8.62
C ILE A 58 2.59 3.36 8.09
N LEU A 59 1.58 3.36 8.96
CA LEU A 59 0.17 3.50 8.61
C LEU A 59 -0.29 4.95 8.49
N GLU A 60 0.54 5.92 8.88
CA GLU A 60 0.26 7.36 8.77
C GLU A 60 0.48 7.94 7.36
N HIS A 61 1.01 7.15 6.43
CA HIS A 61 1.25 7.63 5.08
C HIS A 61 -0.06 7.98 4.38
N LYS A 62 -0.16 9.21 3.84
CA LYS A 62 -1.38 9.71 3.18
C LYS A 62 -1.84 8.86 1.99
N TYR A 63 -0.88 8.40 1.17
CA TYR A 63 -1.17 7.59 -0.01
C TYR A 63 -0.61 6.19 0.20
N HIS A 64 -1.51 5.25 0.45
CA HIS A 64 -1.15 3.88 0.74
C HIS A 64 -2.21 2.90 0.23
N THR A 65 -1.81 1.63 0.13
CA THR A 65 -2.70 0.52 -0.25
C THR A 65 -2.39 -0.69 0.61
N TRP A 66 -3.44 -1.42 0.99
CA TRP A 66 -3.34 -2.67 1.72
C TRP A 66 -3.60 -3.85 0.80
N GLY A 67 -2.83 -4.92 0.99
CA GLY A 67 -3.19 -6.24 0.46
C GLY A 67 -4.33 -6.87 1.25
N GLN A 68 -4.60 -8.15 0.96
CA GLN A 68 -5.50 -8.95 1.82
C GLN A 68 -4.91 -8.99 3.24
N VAL A 69 -5.73 -8.59 4.21
CA VAL A 69 -5.37 -8.74 5.63
C VAL A 69 -5.83 -10.12 6.10
N LEU A 70 -4.91 -10.83 6.72
CA LEU A 70 -5.18 -12.03 7.50
C LEU A 70 -5.15 -11.68 8.99
N GLN A 71 -6.10 -12.22 9.74
CA GLN A 71 -6.20 -12.09 11.18
C GLN A 71 -6.09 -13.48 11.82
N GLY A 72 -5.36 -13.59 12.91
CA GLY A 72 -5.19 -14.83 13.66
C GLY A 72 -4.62 -14.56 15.03
N SER A 73 -3.99 -15.57 15.62
CA SER A 73 -3.36 -15.46 16.93
C SER A 73 -2.05 -16.26 16.99
N ARG A 74 -1.13 -15.78 17.84
CA ARG A 74 0.07 -16.50 18.28
C ARG A 74 0.17 -16.33 19.80
N GLY A 75 0.11 -17.45 20.52
CA GLY A 75 -0.05 -17.41 21.98
C GLY A 75 -1.28 -16.59 22.38
N SER A 76 -1.10 -15.63 23.28
CA SER A 76 -2.15 -14.68 23.69
C SER A 76 -2.24 -13.44 22.81
N SER A 77 -1.38 -13.30 21.80
CA SER A 77 -1.33 -12.11 20.95
C SER A 77 -2.29 -12.23 19.77
N GLU A 78 -3.10 -11.19 19.55
CA GLU A 78 -3.82 -11.01 18.30
C GLU A 78 -2.81 -10.62 17.20
N VAL A 79 -2.93 -11.21 16.02
CA VAL A 79 -1.97 -11.02 14.92
C VAL A 79 -2.69 -10.60 13.64
N LEU A 80 -2.20 -9.54 13.01
CA LEU A 80 -2.58 -9.13 11.66
C LEU A 80 -1.38 -9.31 10.72
N LEU A 81 -1.59 -9.95 9.57
CA LEU A 81 -0.60 -10.11 8.50
C LEU A 81 -1.15 -9.52 7.21
N PHE A 82 -0.40 -8.63 6.57
CA PHE A 82 -0.83 -7.96 5.35
C PHE A 82 0.34 -7.44 4.53
N ASP A 83 0.11 -7.16 3.25
CA ASP A 83 1.03 -6.33 2.47
C ASP A 83 0.63 -4.87 2.59
N TYR A 84 1.60 -3.98 2.63
CA TYR A 84 1.40 -2.55 2.71
C TYR A 84 2.29 -1.85 1.70
N SER A 85 1.68 -1.06 0.83
CA SER A 85 2.40 -0.21 -0.12
C SER A 85 2.10 1.25 0.15
N TYR A 86 3.11 2.11 0.04
CA TYR A 86 2.95 3.55 0.22
C TYR A 86 3.95 4.30 -0.65
N SER A 87 3.64 5.56 -0.96
CA SER A 87 4.50 6.41 -1.78
C SER A 87 5.14 7.53 -0.95
N VAL A 88 6.43 7.76 -1.18
CA VAL A 88 7.18 8.90 -0.66
C VAL A 88 7.69 9.69 -1.86
N GLY A 89 7.07 10.84 -2.14
CA GLY A 89 7.37 11.61 -3.34
C GLY A 89 7.10 10.80 -4.62
N LYS A 90 8.14 10.58 -5.44
CA LYS A 90 8.06 9.82 -6.70
C LYS A 90 8.34 8.32 -6.55
N SER A 91 8.72 7.87 -5.35
CA SER A 91 9.13 6.48 -5.10
C SER A 91 8.05 5.75 -4.31
N GLY A 92 7.73 4.51 -4.71
CA GLY A 92 6.86 3.61 -3.95
C GLY A 92 7.68 2.62 -3.11
N SER A 93 7.18 2.27 -1.93
CA SER A 93 7.66 1.15 -1.12
C SER A 93 6.55 0.13 -0.97
N ASN A 94 6.89 -1.16 -1.01
CA ASN A 94 5.97 -2.26 -0.81
C ASN A 94 6.63 -3.30 0.11
N GLN A 95 5.95 -3.66 1.20
CA GLN A 95 6.47 -4.65 2.13
C GLN A 95 5.37 -5.50 2.74
N THR A 96 5.76 -6.68 3.25
CA THR A 96 4.91 -7.50 4.10
C THR A 96 5.06 -7.06 5.55
N VAL A 97 3.93 -6.86 6.23
CA VAL A 97 3.81 -6.33 7.58
C VAL A 97 3.08 -7.34 8.46
N VAL A 98 3.60 -7.54 9.66
CA VAL A 98 2.92 -8.31 10.71
C VAL A 98 2.78 -7.43 11.95
N ALA A 99 1.58 -7.38 12.52
CA ALA A 99 1.26 -6.60 13.70
C ALA A 99 0.78 -7.52 14.81
N PHE A 100 1.37 -7.39 16.00
CA PHE A 100 1.00 -8.12 17.19
C PHE A 100 0.36 -7.17 18.19
N ARG A 101 -0.71 -7.64 18.84
CA ARG A 101 -1.38 -6.92 19.92
C ARG A 101 -1.33 -7.74 21.20
N ASP A 102 -0.86 -7.10 22.26
CA ASP A 102 -0.98 -7.59 23.64
C ASP A 102 -1.82 -6.58 24.44
N ALA A 103 -2.98 -7.02 24.94
CA ALA A 103 -3.91 -6.17 25.67
C ALA A 103 -3.31 -5.51 26.93
N ALA A 104 -2.27 -6.11 27.51
CA ALA A 104 -1.57 -5.59 28.69
C ALA A 104 -0.36 -4.70 28.37
N ALA A 105 -0.03 -4.53 27.08
CA ALA A 105 1.09 -3.70 26.65
C ALA A 105 0.67 -2.25 26.39
N SER A 106 1.59 -1.32 26.69
CA SER A 106 1.40 0.12 26.46
C SER A 106 2.67 0.73 25.88
N PHE A 107 2.75 0.79 24.55
CA PHE A 107 3.83 1.38 23.77
C PHE A 107 3.60 2.87 23.55
N PRO A 108 4.63 3.73 23.75
CA PRO A 108 4.62 5.04 23.14
C PRO A 108 4.66 4.92 21.61
N LYS A 109 4.34 5.99 20.91
CA LYS A 109 4.51 6.01 19.45
C LYS A 109 6.00 6.06 19.11
N PHE A 110 6.52 5.08 18.39
CA PHE A 110 7.92 5.07 17.95
C PHE A 110 8.13 4.31 16.63
N GLN A 111 9.26 4.58 16.00
CA GLN A 111 9.85 3.74 14.96
C GLN A 111 11.30 3.41 15.34
N LEU A 112 11.63 2.12 15.30
CA LEU A 112 12.98 1.59 15.47
C LEU A 112 13.38 0.88 14.18
N ARG A 113 14.51 1.25 13.60
CA ARG A 113 15.05 0.59 12.40
C ARG A 113 16.54 0.37 12.51
N SER A 114 17.10 -0.58 11.77
CA SER A 114 18.56 -0.73 11.71
C SER A 114 19.23 0.55 11.21
N ASN A 115 20.33 0.92 11.87
CA ASN A 115 21.19 2.02 11.49
C ASN A 115 22.20 1.63 10.39
N HIS A 116 22.34 0.34 10.06
CA HIS A 116 23.19 -0.11 8.94
C HIS A 116 22.64 0.26 7.55
N PHE A 117 21.40 0.76 7.45
CA PHE A 117 20.82 1.32 6.22
C PHE A 117 21.33 2.74 5.91
N LEU A 118 22.65 2.95 5.95
CA LEU A 118 23.31 4.23 5.60
C LEU A 118 23.27 4.56 4.09
N THR A 119 22.63 3.74 3.25
CA THR A 119 22.45 4.03 1.81
C THR A 119 21.16 4.80 1.48
N SER A 120 20.25 4.99 2.43
CA SER A 120 19.03 5.79 2.22
C SER A 120 18.98 6.96 3.20
N ALA A 121 19.66 8.05 2.85
CA ALA A 121 19.65 9.32 3.58
C ALA A 121 18.22 9.76 3.95
N GLY A 122 17.75 9.51 5.18
CA GLY A 122 16.48 10.01 5.70
C GLY A 122 15.19 9.51 5.02
N TRP A 123 15.25 8.68 3.97
CA TRP A 123 14.07 8.17 3.28
C TRP A 123 13.31 7.15 4.15
N GLY A 124 12.05 7.44 4.42
CA GLY A 124 11.15 6.60 5.22
C GLY A 124 11.42 6.59 6.73
N ALA A 125 12.26 7.50 7.25
CA ALA A 125 12.31 7.72 8.69
C ALA A 125 11.03 8.44 9.13
N TYR A 126 10.37 7.91 10.15
CA TYR A 126 9.20 8.54 10.73
C TYR A 126 9.53 9.99 11.13
N PRO A 127 8.70 11.00 10.74
CA PRO A 127 8.86 12.36 11.20
C PRO A 127 8.87 12.40 12.72
N GLY A 128 10.00 12.78 13.31
CA GLY A 128 10.18 12.71 14.75
C GLY A 128 11.61 12.98 15.16
N ASN A 129 11.77 13.19 16.46
CA ASN A 129 13.06 13.46 17.05
C ASN A 129 13.79 12.13 17.29
N ARG A 130 15.08 12.10 16.95
CA ARG A 130 15.94 10.95 17.21
C ARG A 130 16.20 10.83 18.70
N VAL A 131 16.02 9.64 19.24
CA VAL A 131 16.41 9.29 20.61
C VAL A 131 17.78 8.64 20.59
N LYS A 132 18.69 9.10 21.45
CA LYS A 132 20.02 8.54 21.65
C LYS A 132 20.23 8.24 23.13
N PHE A 133 21.02 7.21 23.41
CA PHE A 133 21.40 6.82 24.77
C PHE A 133 22.92 6.92 24.92
N ASP A 134 23.41 7.90 25.67
CA ASP A 134 24.86 8.15 25.77
C ASP A 134 25.61 6.97 26.39
N ALA A 135 24.97 6.24 27.30
CA ALA A 135 25.53 5.04 27.94
C ALA A 135 25.56 3.80 27.02
N ASP A 136 24.85 3.80 25.88
CA ASP A 136 24.68 2.62 25.03
C ASP A 136 25.09 2.87 23.57
N ALA A 137 26.38 3.10 23.36
CA ALA A 137 26.95 3.31 22.03
C ALA A 137 26.63 2.16 21.05
N ALA A 138 26.57 0.91 21.54
CA ALA A 138 26.23 -0.26 20.71
C ALA A 138 24.80 -0.20 20.16
N PHE A 139 23.84 0.28 20.97
CA PHE A 139 22.46 0.49 20.55
C PHE A 139 22.38 1.58 19.47
N ASN A 140 22.97 2.75 19.73
CA ASN A 140 22.97 3.87 18.78
C ASN A 140 23.68 3.54 17.46
N LYS A 141 24.66 2.62 17.49
CA LYS A 141 25.35 2.13 16.29
C LYS A 141 24.48 1.16 15.49
N SER A 142 23.71 0.32 16.17
CA SER A 142 22.90 -0.74 15.55
C SER A 142 21.53 -0.26 15.09
N TYR A 143 20.95 0.73 15.79
CA TYR A 143 19.58 1.17 15.59
C TYR A 143 19.42 2.69 15.52
N LEU A 144 18.41 3.10 14.76
CA LEU A 144 17.85 4.43 14.72
C LEU A 144 16.46 4.39 15.36
N LEU A 145 16.31 5.05 16.52
CA LEU A 145 15.05 5.20 17.24
C LEU A 145 14.50 6.61 17.06
N THR A 146 13.26 6.74 16.62
CA THR A 146 12.55 8.01 16.45
C THR A 146 11.16 7.95 17.07
N GLY A 147 10.67 9.11 17.51
CA GLY A 147 9.30 9.27 17.99
C GLY A 147 8.92 10.74 18.15
N PRO A 148 7.64 11.04 18.38
CA PRO A 148 7.16 12.41 18.53
C PRO A 148 7.58 13.02 19.88
N ASP A 149 7.71 12.20 20.92
CA ASP A 149 8.17 12.59 22.26
C ASP A 149 9.41 11.78 22.65
N PRO A 150 10.63 12.34 22.47
CA PRO A 150 11.88 11.69 22.83
C PRO A 150 11.99 11.25 24.28
N GLN A 151 11.40 12.00 25.22
CA GLN A 151 11.55 11.70 26.64
C GLN A 151 10.70 10.49 27.01
N THR A 152 9.46 10.45 26.53
CA THR A 152 8.59 9.29 26.73
C THR A 152 9.19 8.04 26.06
N VAL A 153 9.71 8.17 24.84
CA VAL A 153 10.36 7.07 24.13
C VAL A 153 11.65 6.63 24.83
N SER A 154 12.50 7.55 25.33
CA SER A 154 13.73 7.17 26.04
C SER A 154 13.44 6.44 27.35
N ASN A 155 12.42 6.86 28.09
CA ASN A 155 11.98 6.22 29.33
C ASN A 155 11.43 4.80 29.10
N PHE A 156 10.77 4.58 27.95
CA PHE A 156 10.24 3.27 27.59
C PHE A 156 11.34 2.28 27.21
N PHE A 157 12.32 2.72 26.43
CA PHE A 157 13.44 1.89 25.99
C PHE A 157 14.49 1.74 27.09
N VAL A 158 14.15 1.07 28.19
CA VAL A 158 15.06 0.79 29.32
C VAL A 158 16.22 -0.14 28.93
N SER A 159 17.26 -0.20 29.76
CA SER A 159 18.51 -0.92 29.44
C SER A 159 18.30 -2.41 29.09
N GLY A 160 17.36 -3.09 29.76
CA GLY A 160 17.02 -4.49 29.44
C GLY A 160 16.51 -4.68 28.01
N LEU A 161 15.60 -3.80 27.57
CA LEU A 161 15.08 -3.82 26.19
C LEU A 161 16.17 -3.46 25.18
N ARG A 162 16.99 -2.43 25.46
CA ARG A 162 18.09 -2.04 24.57
C ARG A 162 19.11 -3.16 24.39
N ASN A 163 19.50 -3.84 25.48
CA ASN A 163 20.45 -4.95 25.45
C ASN A 163 19.88 -6.14 24.67
N PHE A 164 18.61 -6.49 24.90
CA PHE A 164 17.93 -7.52 24.10
C PHE A 164 18.00 -7.21 22.60
N LEU A 165 17.62 -5.98 22.21
CA LEU A 165 17.61 -5.58 20.80
C LEU A 165 18.99 -5.63 20.15
N VAL A 166 20.05 -5.25 20.88
CA VAL A 166 21.45 -5.33 20.40
C VAL A 166 21.94 -6.77 20.31
N SER A 167 21.41 -7.68 21.13
CA SER A 167 21.80 -9.10 21.13
C SER A 167 21.12 -9.92 20.03
N MET A 168 20.11 -9.38 19.34
CA MET A 168 19.42 -10.09 18.29
C MET A 168 20.36 -10.43 17.13
N PRO A 169 20.34 -11.66 16.59
CA PRO A 169 21.21 -12.02 15.46
C PRO A 169 20.83 -11.26 14.17
N ASP A 170 19.56 -10.86 14.05
CA ASP A 170 19.05 -10.18 12.87
C ASP A 170 18.52 -8.79 13.21
N HIS A 171 19.28 -7.77 12.80
CA HIS A 171 18.93 -6.37 12.99
C HIS A 171 18.07 -5.79 11.87
N GLY A 172 17.79 -6.52 10.79
CA GLY A 172 17.13 -5.95 9.62
C GLY A 172 15.64 -5.64 9.81
N TRP A 173 15.07 -5.90 10.98
CA TRP A 173 13.69 -5.54 11.33
C TRP A 173 13.52 -4.02 11.40
N THR A 174 12.40 -3.55 10.89
CA THR A 174 11.79 -2.30 11.33
C THR A 174 10.67 -2.64 12.29
N MET A 175 10.68 -1.99 13.45
CA MET A 175 9.73 -2.19 14.52
C MET A 175 9.04 -0.86 14.83
N GLU A 176 7.73 -0.89 14.99
CA GLU A 176 6.93 0.29 15.29
C GLU A 176 5.92 -0.03 16.37
N GLY A 177 5.81 0.84 17.37
CA GLY A 177 4.87 0.64 18.46
C GLY A 177 3.94 1.83 18.61
N TYR A 178 2.71 1.57 19.04
CA TYR A 178 1.78 2.56 19.56
C TYR A 178 0.60 1.87 20.27
N GLY A 179 0.22 2.35 21.46
CA GLY A 179 -0.88 1.77 22.22
C GLY A 179 -0.55 0.34 22.65
N ASN A 180 -1.36 -0.64 22.27
CA ASN A 180 -1.10 -2.06 22.54
C ASN A 180 -0.56 -2.83 21.33
N TRP A 181 -0.16 -2.13 20.27
CA TRP A 181 0.32 -2.72 19.02
C TRP A 181 1.82 -2.59 18.86
N LEU A 182 2.44 -3.68 18.41
CA LEU A 182 3.82 -3.76 17.98
C LEU A 182 3.88 -4.36 16.57
N VAL A 183 4.42 -3.60 15.62
CA VAL A 183 4.41 -3.89 14.19
C VAL A 183 5.83 -4.16 13.70
N PHE A 184 5.98 -5.20 12.89
CA PHE A 184 7.25 -5.63 12.31
C PHE A 184 7.16 -5.72 10.80
N TYR A 185 8.22 -5.27 10.14
CA TYR A 185 8.41 -5.47 8.70
C TYR A 185 9.88 -5.35 8.32
N ARG A 186 10.18 -5.65 7.06
CA ARG A 186 11.47 -5.38 6.43
C ARG A 186 11.27 -4.28 5.40
N HIS A 187 11.96 -3.15 5.56
CA HIS A 187 11.74 -1.98 4.72
C HIS A 187 11.88 -2.33 3.22
N GLY A 188 10.84 -2.04 2.43
CA GLY A 188 10.81 -2.28 0.99
C GLY A 188 10.86 -3.75 0.55
N LYS A 189 10.66 -4.71 1.48
CA LYS A 189 10.75 -6.14 1.17
C LYS A 189 9.40 -6.84 1.35
N LYS A 190 8.99 -7.53 0.29
CA LYS A 190 7.82 -8.41 0.28
C LYS A 190 8.26 -9.85 0.52
N VAL A 191 7.60 -10.53 1.47
CA VAL A 191 7.89 -11.92 1.82
C VAL A 191 7.20 -12.84 0.81
N LYS A 192 7.90 -13.86 0.31
CA LYS A 192 7.33 -14.86 -0.62
C LYS A 192 6.23 -15.67 0.07
N PRO A 193 5.21 -16.17 -0.67
CA PRO A 193 4.08 -16.86 -0.07
C PRO A 193 4.43 -18.07 0.81
N ASP A 194 5.43 -18.86 0.40
CA ASP A 194 5.94 -20.04 1.11
C ASP A 194 6.66 -19.70 2.43
N ALA A 195 7.27 -18.52 2.53
CA ALA A 195 7.99 -18.05 3.71
C ALA A 195 7.16 -17.15 4.64
N LEU A 196 5.85 -16.97 4.38
CA LEU A 196 5.02 -16.01 5.12
C LEU A 196 4.87 -16.34 6.60
N PHE A 197 4.61 -17.60 6.93
CA PHE A 197 4.37 -18.00 8.32
C PHE A 197 5.68 -18.15 9.09
N GLU A 198 6.78 -18.53 8.44
CA GLU A 198 8.12 -18.42 9.03
C GLU A 198 8.44 -16.97 9.41
N PHE A 199 8.07 -16.00 8.56
CA PHE A 199 8.21 -14.57 8.86
C PHE A 199 7.33 -14.15 10.05
N VAL A 200 6.09 -14.61 10.13
CA VAL A 200 5.19 -14.36 11.28
C VAL A 200 5.79 -14.95 12.55
N ASP A 201 6.23 -16.19 12.53
CA ASP A 201 6.74 -16.90 13.71
C ASP A 201 8.06 -16.28 14.19
N SER A 202 8.94 -15.89 13.26
CA SER A 202 10.18 -15.16 13.58
C SER A 202 9.89 -13.80 14.22
N ALA A 203 8.94 -13.04 13.67
CA ALA A 203 8.52 -11.77 14.28
C ALA A 203 7.83 -11.99 15.63
N GLY A 204 7.05 -13.06 15.77
CA GLY A 204 6.34 -13.42 16.99
C GLY A 204 7.28 -13.70 18.16
N GLN A 205 8.38 -14.43 17.94
CA GLN A 205 9.40 -14.68 18.97
C GLN A 205 10.03 -13.37 19.49
N VAL A 206 10.29 -12.43 18.58
CA VAL A 206 10.80 -11.10 18.94
C VAL A 206 9.73 -10.30 19.70
N ALA A 207 8.49 -10.34 19.23
CA ALA A 207 7.36 -9.66 19.86
C ALA A 207 7.14 -10.16 21.29
N GLU A 208 7.10 -11.48 21.51
CA GLU A 208 6.94 -12.11 22.83
C GLU A 208 8.05 -11.68 23.79
N SER A 209 9.30 -11.65 23.33
CA SER A 209 10.44 -11.18 24.13
C SER A 209 10.28 -9.72 24.52
N ILE A 210 9.87 -8.85 23.57
CA ILE A 210 9.63 -7.43 23.84
C ILE A 210 8.46 -7.28 24.83
N PHE A 211 7.35 -7.98 24.63
CA PHE A 211 6.19 -7.95 25.53
C PHE A 211 6.54 -8.39 26.96
N GLY A 212 7.50 -9.32 27.12
CA GLY A 212 8.00 -9.74 28.43
C GLY A 212 8.94 -8.74 29.11
N LEU A 213 9.61 -7.88 28.34
CA LEU A 213 10.56 -6.88 28.85
C LEU A 213 9.93 -5.51 29.11
N VAL A 214 8.79 -5.20 28.49
CA VAL A 214 8.13 -3.90 28.64
C VAL A 214 7.20 -3.89 29.85
N PRO A 215 7.09 -2.76 30.57
CA PRO A 215 6.15 -2.63 31.68
C PRO A 215 4.72 -2.97 31.22
N LYS A 216 4.06 -3.88 31.94
CA LYS A 216 2.63 -4.12 31.78
C LYS A 216 1.87 -2.96 32.40
N GLY A 217 0.88 -2.42 31.70
CA GLY A 217 0.13 -1.26 32.16
C GLY A 217 -1.21 -1.15 31.46
N GLN A 218 -2.06 -0.27 31.97
CA GLN A 218 -3.31 0.07 31.29
C GLN A 218 -2.93 0.82 30.00
N PRO A 219 -3.31 0.31 28.81
CA PRO A 219 -2.89 0.91 27.56
C PRO A 219 -3.42 2.35 27.48
N THR A 220 -2.57 3.26 27.00
CA THR A 220 -2.97 4.64 26.71
C THR A 220 -4.07 4.76 25.65
N LEU A 221 -4.36 3.66 24.93
CA LEU A 221 -5.43 3.55 23.95
C LEU A 221 -6.30 2.32 24.25
N SER A 222 -7.60 2.53 24.35
CA SER A 222 -8.59 1.47 24.41
C SER A 222 -8.81 0.85 23.01
N ARG A 223 -9.46 -0.33 22.94
CA ARG A 223 -9.87 -0.92 21.64
C ARG A 223 -10.83 -0.03 20.84
N ALA A 224 -11.47 0.96 21.49
CA ALA A 224 -12.29 1.96 20.82
C ALA A 224 -11.44 3.05 20.14
N ASP A 225 -10.21 3.26 20.60
CA ASP A 225 -9.25 4.21 20.03
C ASP A 225 -8.37 3.58 18.93
N ASP A 226 -8.44 2.25 18.74
CA ASP A 226 -7.93 1.59 17.54
C ASP A 226 -8.60 2.23 16.33
N THR A 227 -7.80 2.77 15.41
CA THR A 227 -8.36 3.40 14.22
C THR A 227 -8.96 2.32 13.33
N VAL A 228 -10.18 2.57 12.86
CA VAL A 228 -10.79 1.79 11.80
C VAL A 228 -10.05 2.15 10.51
N ILE A 229 -9.04 1.36 10.15
CA ILE A 229 -8.33 1.59 8.89
C ILE A 229 -9.17 0.98 7.78
N GLN A 230 -9.80 1.84 6.98
CA GLN A 230 -10.51 1.36 5.81
C GLN A 230 -9.53 0.62 4.90
N LEU A 231 -9.86 -0.64 4.61
CA LEU A 231 -9.25 -1.37 3.51
C LEU A 231 -9.69 -0.70 2.23
N GLU A 232 -9.08 0.43 1.91
CA GLU A 232 -9.16 0.95 0.58
C GLU A 232 -8.61 -0.15 -0.32
N ARG A 233 -9.42 -0.61 -1.28
CA ARG A 233 -8.87 -1.24 -2.49
C ARG A 233 -8.09 -0.14 -3.19
N GLY A 234 -6.90 0.13 -2.67
CA GLY A 234 -6.13 1.27 -3.07
C GLY A 234 -5.85 1.18 -4.55
N ALA A 235 -6.07 2.30 -5.22
CA ALA A 235 -6.02 2.53 -6.66
C ALA A 235 -4.67 2.21 -7.34
N PHE A 236 -3.73 1.53 -6.67
CA PHE A 236 -2.51 0.96 -7.27
C PHE A 236 -2.67 -0.49 -7.72
N ALA A 237 -3.79 -1.16 -7.45
CA ALA A 237 -4.17 -2.35 -8.21
C ALA A 237 -4.44 -2.06 -9.71
N SER A 238 -4.41 -0.78 -10.12
CA SER A 238 -4.56 -0.33 -11.51
C SER A 238 -3.26 0.18 -12.16
N LEU A 239 -2.10 -0.21 -11.63
CA LEU A 239 -0.93 -0.41 -12.49
C LEU A 239 -0.75 -1.91 -12.80
N ALA A 240 -1.86 -2.62 -12.96
CA ALA A 240 -1.95 -3.39 -14.19
C ALA A 240 -1.76 -2.36 -15.32
N PRO A 241 -0.80 -2.54 -16.22
CA PRO A 241 -0.85 -1.81 -17.50
C PRO A 241 -2.23 -2.07 -18.04
N ALA A 242 -2.92 -0.97 -18.33
CA ALA A 242 -4.30 -0.90 -18.82
C ALA A 242 -4.99 -2.25 -18.72
N THR A 243 -5.84 -2.45 -17.69
CA THR A 243 -6.83 -3.53 -17.73
C THR A 243 -7.36 -3.52 -19.15
N SER A 244 -6.95 -4.52 -19.94
CA SER A 244 -7.44 -4.66 -21.29
C SER A 244 -8.89 -4.96 -21.05
N VAL A 245 -9.70 -3.91 -21.20
CA VAL A 245 -11.14 -4.04 -21.23
C VAL A 245 -11.36 -5.08 -22.32
N LYS A 246 -11.78 -6.29 -21.93
CA LYS A 246 -12.15 -7.32 -22.89
C LYS A 246 -13.43 -6.82 -23.58
N PHE A 247 -13.23 -6.07 -24.64
CA PHE A 247 -14.31 -5.70 -25.55
C PHE A 247 -14.51 -6.86 -26.51
N ASN A 248 -15.60 -7.61 -26.34
CA ASN A 248 -16.05 -8.53 -27.38
C ASN A 248 -16.73 -7.69 -28.47
N PHE A 249 -16.02 -7.45 -29.57
CA PHE A 249 -16.60 -6.84 -30.78
C PHE A 249 -17.09 -7.94 -31.72
N LYS A 250 -18.36 -7.86 -32.11
CA LYS A 250 -18.92 -8.62 -33.24
C LYS A 250 -19.20 -7.65 -34.38
N ILE A 251 -18.62 -7.93 -35.54
CA ILE A 251 -18.93 -7.25 -36.80
C ILE A 251 -19.22 -8.35 -37.83
N ASN A 252 -20.40 -8.33 -38.46
CA ASN A 252 -20.85 -9.33 -39.43
C ASN A 252 -20.76 -10.80 -38.96
N GLY A 253 -21.08 -11.07 -37.69
CA GLY A 253 -21.20 -12.44 -37.17
C GLY A 253 -19.89 -13.12 -36.79
N HIS A 254 -18.73 -12.48 -36.95
CA HIS A 254 -17.42 -13.02 -36.56
C HIS A 254 -16.78 -12.24 -35.42
N GLU A 255 -16.13 -12.98 -34.51
CA GLU A 255 -15.45 -12.48 -33.31
C GLU A 255 -13.97 -12.22 -33.62
N VAL A 256 -13.46 -11.04 -33.27
CA VAL A 256 -12.08 -10.63 -33.56
C VAL A 256 -11.31 -10.35 -32.27
N SER A 257 -10.30 -11.17 -31.99
CA SER A 257 -9.33 -10.99 -30.90
C SER A 257 -8.18 -10.10 -31.36
N GLY A 258 -7.86 -9.08 -30.54
CA GLY A 258 -6.95 -7.99 -30.86
C GLY A 258 -5.55 -8.41 -31.29
N GLY A 259 -5.17 -8.03 -32.51
CA GLY A 259 -3.83 -8.18 -33.04
C GLY A 259 -3.77 -7.56 -34.44
N LYS A 260 -3.40 -6.27 -34.49
CA LYS A 260 -3.34 -5.37 -35.65
C LYS A 260 -4.69 -4.92 -36.19
N ILE A 261 -5.01 -3.66 -35.95
CA ILE A 261 -6.07 -2.97 -36.67
C ILE A 261 -5.45 -1.74 -37.35
N GLY A 262 -5.74 -1.52 -38.63
CA GLY A 262 -5.22 -0.39 -39.40
C GLY A 262 -5.79 0.95 -38.92
N GLY A 263 -5.11 2.06 -39.24
CA GLY A 263 -5.40 3.40 -38.70
C GLY A 263 -6.87 3.84 -38.76
N ALA A 264 -7.62 3.44 -39.80
CA ALA A 264 -9.05 3.78 -39.92
C ALA A 264 -9.95 3.20 -38.80
N VAL A 265 -9.52 2.13 -38.11
CA VAL A 265 -10.29 1.56 -37.00
C VAL A 265 -9.85 2.12 -35.65
N GLU A 266 -8.58 2.52 -35.50
CA GLU A 266 -8.13 3.26 -34.31
C GLU A 266 -8.83 4.62 -34.20
N ASP A 267 -9.01 5.31 -35.34
CA ASP A 267 -9.74 6.57 -35.42
C ASP A 267 -11.22 6.42 -35.00
N GLU A 268 -11.87 5.33 -35.43
CA GLU A 268 -13.26 5.04 -35.10
C GLU A 268 -13.45 4.64 -33.63
N VAL A 269 -12.49 3.90 -33.05
CA VAL A 269 -12.48 3.60 -31.61
C VAL A 269 -12.24 4.87 -30.80
N PHE A 270 -11.30 5.72 -31.22
CA PHE A 270 -11.02 6.99 -30.57
C PHE A 270 -12.24 7.92 -30.60
N ARG A 271 -12.95 7.99 -31.73
CA ARG A 271 -14.22 8.70 -31.86
C ARG A 271 -15.28 8.19 -30.89
N LYS A 272 -15.48 6.87 -30.81
CA LYS A 272 -16.45 6.26 -29.89
C LYS A 272 -16.10 6.48 -28.41
N VAL A 273 -14.82 6.47 -28.05
CA VAL A 273 -14.36 6.80 -26.69
C VAL A 273 -14.68 8.26 -26.36
N LYS A 274 -14.38 9.20 -27.27
CA LYS A 274 -14.75 10.62 -27.10
C LYS A 274 -16.26 10.80 -26.92
N GLU A 275 -17.07 10.12 -27.72
CA GLU A 275 -18.53 10.17 -27.65
C GLU A 275 -19.07 9.60 -26.34
N GLN A 276 -18.55 8.45 -25.87
CA GLN A 276 -18.96 7.87 -24.59
C GLN A 276 -18.58 8.75 -23.40
N MET A 277 -17.40 9.38 -23.43
CA MET A 277 -16.99 10.31 -22.38
C MET A 277 -17.86 11.57 -22.39
N ALA A 278 -18.17 12.13 -23.56
CA ALA A 278 -19.08 13.26 -23.68
C ALA A 278 -20.49 12.92 -23.18
N ALA A 279 -21.03 11.75 -23.55
CA ALA A 279 -22.36 11.29 -23.10
C ALA A 279 -22.42 11.07 -21.58
N LYS A 280 -21.35 10.60 -20.95
CA LYS A 280 -21.26 10.47 -19.48
C LYS A 280 -21.20 11.82 -18.75
N MET A 281 -20.74 12.85 -19.45
CA MET A 281 -20.73 14.22 -18.94
C MET A 281 -22.04 14.96 -19.18
N GLU A 282 -22.90 14.41 -20.04
CA GLU A 282 -24.21 14.95 -20.36
C GLU A 282 -25.12 14.88 -19.12
N GLY A 283 -25.76 16.00 -18.79
CA GLY A 283 -26.63 16.12 -17.61
C GLY A 283 -25.92 16.48 -16.31
N ILE A 284 -24.58 16.55 -16.27
CA ILE A 284 -23.87 17.01 -15.07
C ILE A 284 -23.90 18.53 -15.02
N ARG A 285 -24.62 19.08 -14.03
CA ARG A 285 -24.59 20.50 -13.70
C ARG A 285 -24.10 20.72 -12.27
N CYS A 286 -23.36 21.80 -12.09
CA CYS A 286 -23.01 22.26 -10.76
C CYS A 286 -24.29 22.76 -10.06
N PRO A 287 -24.68 22.24 -8.89
CA PRO A 287 -25.88 22.70 -8.20
C PRO A 287 -25.79 24.16 -7.76
N ASP A 288 -24.57 24.67 -7.53
CA ASP A 288 -24.36 26.01 -6.98
C ASP A 288 -24.18 27.09 -8.06
N HIS A 289 -23.67 26.72 -9.24
CA HIS A 289 -23.32 27.66 -10.30
C HIS A 289 -24.07 27.41 -11.61
N ASP A 290 -24.85 26.33 -11.68
CA ASP A 290 -25.59 25.83 -12.87
C ASP A 290 -24.77 25.70 -14.16
N ARG A 291 -23.44 25.60 -14.04
CA ARG A 291 -22.54 25.39 -15.17
C ARG A 291 -22.41 23.92 -15.48
N ALA A 292 -22.18 23.62 -16.76
CA ALA A 292 -21.72 22.30 -17.20
C ALA A 292 -20.18 22.23 -17.10
N PRO A 293 -19.60 21.08 -16.75
CA PRO A 293 -18.15 20.86 -16.84
C PRO A 293 -17.72 20.80 -18.31
N GLN A 294 -16.51 21.27 -18.61
CA GLN A 294 -15.95 21.22 -19.96
C GLN A 294 -14.86 20.15 -20.04
N LEU A 295 -15.03 19.23 -20.99
CA LEU A 295 -14.09 18.15 -21.28
C LEU A 295 -13.34 18.48 -22.58
N GLU A 296 -12.05 18.77 -22.48
CA GLU A 296 -11.17 19.00 -23.62
C GLU A 296 -10.31 17.76 -23.82
N ILE A 297 -10.43 17.13 -25.00
CA ILE A 297 -9.66 15.93 -25.35
C ILE A 297 -8.74 16.27 -26.51
N GLU A 298 -7.44 16.39 -26.22
CA GLU A 298 -6.37 16.64 -27.19
C GLU A 298 -5.72 15.32 -27.63
N GLY A 299 -5.16 15.28 -28.84
CA GLY A 299 -4.50 14.10 -29.41
C GLY A 299 -5.27 13.49 -30.60
N ASP A 300 -4.55 12.71 -31.39
CA ASP A 300 -4.98 12.05 -32.63
C ASP A 300 -5.17 10.53 -32.48
N GLY A 301 -4.79 9.94 -31.35
CA GLY A 301 -5.03 8.53 -31.05
C GLY A 301 -5.04 8.24 -29.55
N LEU A 302 -5.39 7.00 -29.18
CA LEU A 302 -5.49 6.59 -27.78
C LEU A 302 -4.16 6.72 -27.00
N SER A 303 -3.02 6.57 -27.68
CA SER A 303 -1.68 6.67 -27.09
C SER A 303 -1.18 8.11 -26.90
N THR A 304 -1.73 9.06 -27.66
CA THR A 304 -1.40 10.50 -27.60
C THR A 304 -2.50 11.32 -26.90
N MET A 305 -3.58 10.66 -26.45
CA MET A 305 -4.75 11.27 -25.84
C MET A 305 -4.42 11.97 -24.53
N LYS A 306 -4.75 13.26 -24.44
CA LYS A 306 -4.70 14.05 -23.21
C LYS A 306 -6.09 14.57 -22.89
N ILE A 307 -6.54 14.36 -21.66
CA ILE A 307 -7.85 14.80 -21.20
C ILE A 307 -7.66 15.94 -20.21
N ARG A 308 -8.29 17.08 -20.46
CA ARG A 308 -8.38 18.21 -19.54
C ARG A 308 -9.83 18.41 -19.15
N LEU A 309 -10.08 18.43 -17.85
CA LEU A 309 -11.40 18.69 -17.29
C LEU A 309 -11.40 20.07 -16.63
N LYS A 310 -12.22 20.98 -17.13
CA LYS A 310 -12.45 22.30 -16.53
C LYS A 310 -13.79 22.29 -15.80
N THR A 311 -13.76 22.65 -14.53
CA THR A 311 -14.93 22.71 -13.64
C THR A 311 -14.96 24.03 -12.89
N CYS A 312 -16.14 24.51 -12.52
CA CYS A 312 -16.31 25.76 -11.79
C CYS A 312 -16.01 25.67 -10.30
N CYS A 313 -16.16 24.48 -9.70
CA CYS A 313 -15.87 24.22 -8.29
C CYS A 313 -15.50 22.75 -8.07
N GLU A 314 -15.00 22.46 -6.87
CA GLU A 314 -14.58 21.11 -6.49
C GLU A 314 -15.74 20.12 -6.55
N LEU A 315 -16.93 20.47 -6.05
CA LEU A 315 -18.09 19.58 -6.09
C LEU A 315 -18.45 19.14 -7.52
N GLN A 316 -18.38 20.05 -8.50
CA GLN A 316 -18.63 19.71 -9.90
C GLN A 316 -17.51 18.81 -10.47
N ARG A 317 -16.26 19.05 -10.07
CA ARG A 317 -15.11 18.19 -10.40
C ARG A 317 -15.33 16.77 -9.93
N GLN A 318 -15.77 16.60 -8.68
CA GLN A 318 -16.00 15.27 -8.10
C GLN A 318 -17.09 14.49 -8.84
N LYS A 319 -18.22 15.14 -9.15
CA LYS A 319 -19.30 14.53 -9.93
C LYS A 319 -18.84 14.14 -11.35
N ALA A 320 -18.08 15.01 -12.00
CA ALA A 320 -17.54 14.77 -13.33
C ALA A 320 -16.51 13.62 -13.36
N VAL A 321 -15.58 13.60 -12.42
CA VAL A 321 -14.55 12.56 -12.28
C VAL A 321 -15.18 11.20 -11.95
N ALA A 322 -16.18 11.18 -11.06
CA ALA A 322 -16.93 9.97 -10.73
C ALA A 322 -17.71 9.42 -11.94
N ALA A 323 -18.36 10.28 -12.73
CA ALA A 323 -19.07 9.87 -13.94
C ALA A 323 -18.14 9.28 -15.01
N LEU A 324 -16.92 9.79 -15.11
CA LEU A 324 -15.87 9.26 -15.99
C LEU A 324 -15.24 7.96 -15.45
N GLY A 325 -15.59 7.51 -14.24
CA GLY A 325 -15.10 6.26 -13.65
C GLY A 325 -13.71 6.36 -13.01
N TYR A 326 -13.24 7.58 -12.68
CA TYR A 326 -12.00 7.82 -11.95
C TYR A 326 -12.30 8.05 -10.46
N PRO A 327 -11.48 7.52 -9.52
CA PRO A 327 -11.63 7.84 -8.11
C PRO A 327 -11.22 9.28 -7.82
N VAL A 328 -12.07 9.99 -7.07
CA VAL A 328 -11.87 11.36 -6.61
C VAL A 328 -10.92 11.34 -5.42
N SER A 329 -9.73 11.90 -5.55
CA SER A 329 -8.87 12.21 -4.41
C SER A 329 -8.42 13.67 -4.46
N GLY A 330 -8.91 14.48 -3.53
CA GLY A 330 -8.29 15.75 -3.13
C GLY A 330 -9.27 16.89 -2.82
N VAL A 331 -9.32 17.30 -1.55
CA VAL A 331 -9.71 18.65 -1.13
C VAL A 331 -8.42 19.45 -0.86
N LEU A 332 -8.32 20.56 -1.59
CA LEU A 332 -7.69 21.87 -1.36
C LEU A 332 -6.17 21.98 -1.08
N SER A 333 -5.50 22.68 -1.99
CA SER A 333 -4.60 23.80 -1.65
C SER A 333 -5.02 25.01 -2.49
N SER A 334 -5.01 26.18 -1.85
CA SER A 334 -5.26 27.54 -2.35
C SER A 334 -4.76 27.84 -3.76
#